data_AF-A0A7G8Q5B5-F1
#
_entry.id   AF-A0A7G8Q5B5-F1
#
_cell.length_a   1.000
_cell.length_b   1.000
_cell.length_c   1.000
_cell.angle_alpha   90.00
_cell.angle_beta   90.00
_cell.angle_gamma   90.00
#
_symmetry.space_group_name_H-M   'P 1'
#
loop_
_entity.id
_entity.type
_entity.pdbx_description
1 polymer ?
#
loop_
_entity_poly.entity_id
_entity_poly.type
_entity_poly.pdbx_seq_one_letter_code
_entity_poly.pdbx_strand_id
1 'polypeptide(L)'
;MSAPDNPGLRLDAKALAGMAHEEVTASAHDEPASQWRGVKLDEVLAKVGVSLDKPLRGKSLATFVRVTGADGYQVVFGLADLDATLGHTQVLLVDTRDGKPLDKDGPFRLLVPGDKRPARWVRNVTTIEVVDGGTTRRP
;
A
#
# COMPACT_ATOMS: atom_id res chain seq x y z
N MET A 1 21.94 12.46 -4.09
CA MET A 1 21.83 12.03 -5.49
C MET A 1 20.52 11.29 -5.59
N SER A 2 19.58 11.86 -6.35
CA SER A 2 18.24 11.32 -6.57
C SER A 2 18.29 9.84 -6.89
N ALA A 3 17.34 9.08 -6.33
CA ALA A 3 16.93 7.84 -6.94
C ALA A 3 16.71 8.10 -8.44
N PRO A 4 17.09 7.15 -9.33
CA PRO A 4 16.89 7.33 -10.76
C PRO A 4 15.43 7.71 -11.01
N ASP A 5 15.21 8.57 -12.00
CA ASP A 5 13.89 9.00 -12.47
C ASP A 5 12.98 7.77 -12.63
N ASN A 6 12.24 7.42 -11.58
CA ASN A 6 11.18 6.45 -11.67
C ASN A 6 9.98 7.30 -12.06
N PRO A 7 9.54 7.29 -13.33
CA PRO A 7 8.35 8.02 -13.72
C PRO A 7 7.21 7.39 -12.93
N GLY A 8 6.84 8.01 -11.81
CA GLY A 8 5.89 7.44 -10.87
C GLY A 8 4.66 6.95 -11.61
N LEU A 9 4.15 5.77 -11.26
CA LEU A 9 2.91 5.28 -11.83
C LEU A 9 1.79 6.23 -11.41
N ARG A 10 1.15 6.88 -12.39
CA ARG A 10 -0.13 7.54 -12.15
C ARG A 10 -1.17 6.44 -12.02
N LEU A 11 -1.48 6.08 -10.78
CA LEU A 11 -2.52 5.14 -10.48
C LEU A 11 -3.88 5.87 -10.51
N ASP A 12 -4.69 5.57 -11.52
CA ASP A 12 -6.09 5.98 -11.59
C ASP A 12 -7.03 4.78 -11.42
N ALA A 13 -8.33 5.03 -11.29
CA ALA A 13 -9.31 3.98 -11.02
C ALA A 13 -9.30 2.89 -12.11
N LYS A 14 -9.01 3.27 -13.36
CA LYS A 14 -8.92 2.32 -14.47
C LYS A 14 -7.69 1.44 -14.37
N ALA A 15 -6.54 2.02 -14.00
CA ALA A 15 -5.30 1.29 -13.81
C ALA A 15 -5.44 0.25 -12.68
N LEU A 16 -6.04 0.64 -11.55
CA LEU A 16 -6.26 -0.28 -10.44
C LEU A 16 -7.30 -1.36 -10.81
N ALA A 17 -8.43 -0.99 -11.43
CA ALA A 17 -9.48 -1.91 -11.86
C ALA A 17 -8.97 -3.04 -12.79
N GLY A 18 -7.93 -2.78 -13.58
CA GLY A 18 -7.29 -3.77 -14.44
C GLY A 18 -6.39 -4.79 -13.73
N MET A 19 -6.20 -4.65 -12.42
CA MET A 19 -5.37 -5.55 -11.60
C MET A 19 -6.20 -6.61 -10.88
N ALA A 20 -5.55 -7.69 -10.44
CA ALA A 20 -6.19 -8.73 -9.65
C ALA A 20 -6.63 -8.16 -8.30
N HIS A 21 -7.94 -8.19 -8.03
CA HIS A 21 -8.49 -7.76 -6.76
C HIS A 21 -8.69 -8.95 -5.82
N GLU A 22 -8.53 -8.68 -4.53
CA GLU A 22 -8.91 -9.54 -3.43
C GLU A 22 -10.07 -8.91 -2.66
N GLU A 23 -10.89 -9.77 -2.05
CA GLU A 23 -11.94 -9.36 -1.13
C GLU A 23 -11.52 -9.68 0.31
N VAL A 24 -11.74 -8.73 1.21
CA VAL A 24 -11.47 -8.88 2.64
C VAL A 24 -12.62 -8.31 3.46
N THR A 25 -13.01 -9.02 4.52
CA THR A 25 -13.99 -8.51 5.49
C THR A 25 -13.26 -7.89 6.66
N ALA A 26 -13.46 -6.59 6.89
CA ALA A 26 -12.77 -5.87 7.96
C ALA A 26 -13.59 -4.67 8.47
N SER A 27 -13.43 -4.32 9.74
CA SER A 27 -14.14 -3.20 10.39
C SER A 27 -13.24 -1.98 10.56
N ALA A 28 -13.80 -0.79 10.30
CA ALA A 28 -13.15 0.48 10.59
C ALA A 28 -13.63 1.02 11.95
N HIS A 29 -12.76 0.98 12.97
CA HIS A 29 -13.10 1.40 14.35
C HIS A 29 -14.31 0.61 14.87
N ASP A 30 -15.30 1.30 15.41
CA ASP A 30 -16.54 0.76 15.97
C ASP A 30 -17.63 0.57 14.90
N GLU A 31 -17.32 0.76 13.61
CA GLU A 31 -18.23 0.43 12.53
C GLU A 31 -18.37 -1.10 12.39
N PRO A 32 -19.56 -1.61 12.00
CA PRO A 32 -19.70 -2.99 11.58
C PRO A 32 -18.69 -3.37 10.50
N ALA A 33 -18.30 -4.65 10.46
CA ALA A 33 -17.43 -5.14 9.41
C ALA A 33 -18.10 -4.97 8.03
N SER A 34 -17.33 -4.46 7.08
CA SER A 34 -17.73 -4.33 5.67
C SER A 34 -16.88 -5.26 4.81
N GLN A 35 -17.40 -5.61 3.65
CA GLN A 35 -16.63 -6.26 2.60
C GLN A 35 -15.88 -5.17 1.81
N TRP A 36 -14.57 -5.33 1.71
CA TRP A 36 -13.72 -4.43 0.95
C TRP A 36 -13.10 -5.20 -0.20
N ARG A 37 -12.96 -4.54 -1.35
CA ARG A 37 -12.32 -5.12 -2.52
C ARG A 37 -11.25 -4.18 -3.03
N GLY A 38 -10.08 -4.73 -3.32
CA GLY A 38 -8.90 -3.95 -3.66
C GLY A 38 -7.74 -4.81 -4.10
N VAL A 39 -6.61 -4.17 -4.37
CA VAL A 39 -5.39 -4.83 -4.85
C VAL A 39 -4.37 -4.83 -3.72
N LYS A 40 -3.63 -5.92 -3.55
CA LYS A 40 -2.55 -5.95 -2.57
C LYS A 40 -1.48 -4.90 -2.92
N LEU A 41 -0.91 -4.29 -1.88
CA LEU A 41 0.06 -3.20 -2.05
C LEU A 41 1.33 -3.67 -2.78
N ASP A 42 1.80 -4.89 -2.53
CA ASP A 42 2.95 -5.50 -3.23
C ASP A 42 2.71 -5.64 -4.74
N GLU A 43 1.51 -6.03 -5.17
CA GLU A 43 1.11 -6.08 -6.59
C GLU A 43 1.06 -4.69 -7.24
N VAL A 44 0.66 -3.66 -6.49
CA VAL A 44 0.72 -2.25 -6.95
C VAL A 44 2.17 -1.83 -7.15
N LEU A 45 3.06 -2.18 -6.22
CA LEU A 45 4.49 -1.88 -6.30
C LEU A 45 5.19 -2.63 -7.45
N ALA A 46 4.76 -3.85 -7.75
CA ALA A 46 5.29 -4.63 -8.86
C ALA A 46 5.11 -3.92 -10.22
N LYS A 47 4.07 -3.09 -10.38
CA LYS A 47 3.84 -2.29 -11.60
C LYS A 47 4.88 -1.19 -11.82
N VAL A 48 5.58 -0.77 -10.78
CA VAL A 48 6.68 0.21 -10.85
C VAL A 48 8.06 -0.43 -10.67
N GLY A 49 8.15 -1.75 -10.89
CA GLY A 49 9.41 -2.49 -10.86
C GLY A 49 9.90 -2.90 -9.47
N VAL A 50 9.08 -2.72 -8.43
CA VAL A 50 9.39 -3.17 -7.06
C VAL A 50 8.65 -4.48 -6.81
N SER A 51 9.30 -5.59 -7.15
CA SER A 51 8.73 -6.94 -6.99
C SER A 51 9.23 -7.61 -5.70
N LEU A 52 8.33 -8.34 -5.05
CA LEU A 52 8.60 -9.17 -3.86
C LEU A 52 8.47 -10.67 -4.20
N ASP A 53 8.69 -11.05 -5.46
CA ASP A 53 8.63 -12.44 -5.96
C ASP A 53 9.75 -13.34 -5.42
N LYS A 54 10.81 -12.74 -4.87
CA LYS A 54 11.97 -13.40 -4.28
C LYS A 54 12.22 -12.86 -2.88
N PRO A 55 12.77 -13.69 -1.97
CA PRO A 55 13.07 -13.26 -0.61
C PRO A 55 13.95 -12.00 -0.59
N LEU A 56 13.48 -10.95 0.09
CA LEU A 56 14.21 -9.70 0.26
C LEU A 56 15.53 -9.91 1.00
N ARG A 57 16.57 -9.19 0.54
CA ARG A 57 17.92 -9.23 1.12
C ARG A 57 18.62 -7.88 0.99
N GLY A 58 19.67 -7.70 1.79
CA GLY A 58 20.61 -6.58 1.66
C GLY A 58 19.94 -5.23 1.86
N LYS A 59 20.25 -4.26 0.98
CA LYS A 59 19.79 -2.87 1.10
C LYS A 59 18.27 -2.74 1.06
N SER A 60 17.57 -3.61 0.34
CA SER A 60 16.11 -3.56 0.22
C SER A 60 15.39 -3.81 1.56
N LEU A 61 16.07 -4.41 2.55
CA LEU A 61 15.53 -4.56 3.91
C LEU A 61 15.40 -3.22 4.65
N ALA A 62 16.12 -2.17 4.21
CA ALA A 62 15.99 -0.82 4.74
C ALA A 62 15.03 0.07 3.92
N THR A 63 14.52 -0.43 2.79
CA THR A 63 13.57 0.30 1.94
C THR A 63 12.16 0.20 2.53
N PHE A 64 11.41 1.30 2.47
CA PHE A 64 10.03 1.35 2.92
C PHE A 64 9.12 2.01 1.89
N VAL A 65 7.83 1.76 2.04
CA VAL A 65 6.73 2.34 1.27
C VAL A 65 6.07 3.38 2.15
N ARG A 66 5.97 4.62 1.67
CA ARG A 66 5.20 5.69 2.31
C ARG A 66 3.88 5.87 1.57
N VAL A 67 2.78 5.86 2.30
CA VAL A 67 1.43 6.13 1.77
C VAL A 67 0.92 7.43 2.36
N THR A 68 0.46 8.34 1.51
CA THR A 68 -0.04 9.67 1.90
C THR A 68 -1.49 9.85 1.48
N GLY A 69 -2.34 10.24 2.44
CA GLY A 69 -3.72 10.64 2.20
C GLY A 69 -3.82 12.09 1.74
N ALA A 70 -4.97 12.49 1.17
CA ALA A 70 -5.21 13.86 0.70
C ALA A 70 -5.15 14.92 1.82
N ASP A 71 -5.36 14.51 3.08
CA ASP A 71 -5.23 15.35 4.27
C ASP A 71 -3.77 15.48 4.77
N GLY A 72 -2.81 14.88 4.06
CA GLY A 72 -1.40 14.85 4.46
C GLY A 72 -1.08 13.80 5.52
N TYR A 73 -2.04 12.96 5.93
CA TYR A 73 -1.76 11.86 6.85
C TYR A 73 -0.85 10.82 6.19
N GLN A 74 0.16 10.36 6.91
CA GLN A 74 1.19 9.47 6.37
C GLN A 74 1.40 8.25 7.25
N VAL A 75 1.61 7.11 6.58
CA VAL A 75 2.01 5.85 7.20
C VAL A 75 3.12 5.21 6.38
N VAL A 76 3.88 4.32 7.00
CA VAL A 76 4.97 3.59 6.34
C VAL A 76 4.86 2.09 6.56
N PHE A 77 5.35 1.33 5.60
CA PHE A 77 5.55 -0.12 5.67
C PHE A 77 6.95 -0.42 5.17
N GLY A 78 7.77 -1.17 5.91
CA GLY A 78 9.00 -1.71 5.35
C GLY A 78 8.66 -2.65 4.18
N LEU A 79 9.52 -2.75 3.15
CA LEU A 79 9.34 -3.81 2.16
C LEU A 79 9.36 -5.20 2.83
N ALA A 80 10.15 -5.35 3.88
CA ALA A 80 10.19 -6.55 4.72
C ALA A 80 8.87 -6.85 5.44
N ASP A 81 8.02 -5.84 5.69
CA ASP A 81 6.69 -6.07 6.27
C ASP A 81 5.77 -6.75 5.26
N LEU A 82 5.93 -6.46 3.97
CA LEU A 82 5.09 -6.97 2.87
C LEU A 82 5.58 -8.32 2.32
N ASP A 83 6.88 -8.63 2.47
CA ASP A 83 7.49 -9.87 1.97
C ASP A 83 6.88 -11.11 2.65
N ALA A 84 6.47 -12.08 1.82
CA ALA A 84 5.78 -13.30 2.26
C ALA A 84 6.65 -14.26 3.09
N THR A 85 7.97 -14.14 3.02
CA THR A 85 8.94 -14.92 3.81
C THR A 85 9.36 -14.21 5.10
N LEU A 86 8.90 -12.97 5.31
CA LEU A 86 9.20 -12.14 6.47
C LEU A 86 7.91 -11.73 7.19
N GLY A 87 7.56 -10.44 7.18
CA GLY A 87 6.42 -9.91 7.93
C GLY A 87 5.07 -10.36 7.38
N HIS A 88 4.98 -10.61 6.07
CA HIS A 88 3.77 -11.04 5.36
C HIS A 88 2.49 -10.29 5.77
N THR A 89 2.62 -8.98 5.98
CA THR A 89 1.53 -8.10 6.38
C THR A 89 0.62 -7.90 5.19
N GLN A 90 -0.63 -8.31 5.32
CA GLN A 90 -1.63 -8.06 4.30
C GLN A 90 -2.01 -6.57 4.29
N VAL A 91 -1.60 -5.87 3.22
CA VAL A 91 -1.93 -4.46 2.99
C VAL A 91 -2.60 -4.34 1.63
N LEU A 92 -3.76 -3.71 1.57
CA LEU A 92 -4.54 -3.54 0.34
C LEU A 92 -4.79 -2.06 0.05
N LEU A 93 -4.75 -1.70 -1.22
CA LEU A 93 -5.35 -0.47 -1.73
C LEU A 93 -6.72 -0.81 -2.30
N VAL A 94 -7.77 -0.39 -1.60
CA VAL A 94 -9.17 -0.70 -1.93
C VAL A 94 -9.84 0.46 -2.63
N ASP A 95 -10.73 0.14 -3.56
CA ASP A 95 -11.55 1.09 -4.34
C ASP A 95 -13.06 0.82 -4.22
N THR A 96 -13.41 -0.26 -3.52
CA THR A 96 -14.79 -0.75 -3.39
C THR A 96 -15.07 -1.16 -1.94
N ARG A 97 -16.25 -0.75 -1.42
CA ARG A 97 -16.82 -1.17 -0.14
C ARG A 97 -18.26 -1.66 -0.36
N ASP A 98 -18.57 -2.86 0.12
CA ASP A 98 -19.89 -3.50 0.05
C ASP A 98 -20.47 -3.47 -1.39
N GLY A 99 -19.62 -3.81 -2.36
CA GLY A 99 -19.95 -3.87 -3.78
C GLY A 99 -20.11 -2.50 -4.48
N LYS A 100 -19.81 -1.39 -3.79
CA LYS A 100 -19.95 -0.03 -4.33
C LYS A 100 -18.60 0.71 -4.33
N PRO A 101 -18.36 1.63 -5.30
CA PRO A 101 -17.20 2.51 -5.23
C PRO A 101 -17.14 3.29 -3.91
N LEU A 102 -15.93 3.61 -3.47
CA LEU A 102 -15.73 4.47 -2.31
C LEU A 102 -16.26 5.89 -2.58
N ASP A 103 -16.84 6.51 -1.55
CA ASP A 103 -17.42 7.85 -1.60
C ASP A 103 -16.62 8.82 -0.70
N LYS A 104 -17.03 8.98 0.57
CA LYS A 104 -16.38 9.88 1.55
C LYS A 104 -14.88 9.64 1.78
N ASP A 105 -14.39 8.46 1.42
CA ASP A 105 -12.99 8.07 1.60
C ASP A 105 -12.14 8.40 0.36
N GLY A 106 -12.68 9.09 -0.65
CA GLY A 106 -12.02 9.29 -1.93
C GLY A 106 -11.96 8.01 -2.77
N PRO A 107 -11.34 8.04 -3.95
CA PRO A 107 -11.35 6.90 -4.88
C PRO A 107 -10.57 5.68 -4.35
N PHE A 108 -9.64 5.90 -3.42
CA PHE A 108 -8.78 4.85 -2.88
C PHE A 108 -8.60 4.99 -1.37
N ARG A 109 -8.61 3.85 -0.68
CA ARG A 109 -8.31 3.75 0.74
C ARG A 109 -7.29 2.64 0.98
N LEU A 110 -6.38 2.84 1.91
CA LEU A 110 -5.49 1.78 2.37
C LEU A 110 -6.17 0.98 3.49
N LEU A 111 -6.05 -0.34 3.43
CA LEU A 111 -6.56 -1.27 4.44
C LEU A 111 -5.44 -2.21 4.91
N VAL A 112 -5.41 -2.45 6.22
CA VAL A 112 -4.51 -3.42 6.88
C VAL A 112 -5.38 -4.29 7.80
N PRO A 113 -5.99 -5.38 7.29
CA PRO A 113 -6.97 -6.16 8.05
C PRO A 113 -6.44 -6.73 9.36
N GLY A 114 -5.13 -6.99 9.45
CA GLY A 114 -4.49 -7.49 10.67
C GLY A 114 -4.32 -6.46 11.80
N ASP A 115 -4.60 -5.18 11.55
CA ASP A 115 -4.49 -4.14 12.58
C ASP A 115 -5.64 -4.20 13.59
N LYS A 116 -5.29 -4.33 14.88
CA LYS A 116 -6.28 -4.24 15.97
C LYS A 116 -6.99 -2.89 16.05
N ARG A 117 -6.30 -1.82 15.65
CA ARG A 117 -6.84 -0.46 15.53
C ARG A 117 -6.47 0.05 14.13
N PRO A 118 -7.41 0.58 13.34
CA PRO A 118 -7.18 0.92 11.93
C PRO A 118 -6.42 2.24 11.75
N ALA A 119 -5.41 2.50 12.58
CA ALA A 119 -4.59 3.71 12.51
C ALA A 119 -3.82 3.79 11.18
N ARG A 120 -3.50 2.65 10.57
CA ARG A 120 -2.83 2.60 9.26
C ARG A 120 -3.78 2.57 8.08
N TRP A 121 -5.10 2.70 8.29
CA TRP A 121 -6.08 2.69 7.20
C TRP A 121 -6.26 4.10 6.63
N VAL A 122 -5.36 4.50 5.75
CA VAL A 122 -5.31 5.84 5.15
C VAL A 122 -6.48 6.03 4.19
N ARG A 123 -7.30 7.06 4.44
CA ARG A 123 -8.37 7.47 3.52
C ARG A 123 -7.81 8.38 2.44
N ASN A 124 -8.48 8.39 1.30
CA ASN A 124 -8.22 9.26 0.16
C ASN A 124 -6.74 9.26 -0.21
N VAL A 125 -6.21 8.07 -0.47
CA VAL A 125 -4.80 7.87 -0.80
C VAL A 125 -4.48 8.62 -2.09
N THR A 126 -3.49 9.52 -2.04
CA THR A 126 -3.06 10.32 -3.18
C THR A 126 -1.69 9.92 -3.69
N THR A 127 -0.83 9.41 -2.81
CA THR A 127 0.58 9.15 -3.12
C THR A 127 1.06 7.88 -2.43
N ILE A 128 1.72 7.01 -3.20
CA ILE A 128 2.42 5.81 -2.72
C ILE A 128 3.86 5.90 -3.24
N GLU A 129 4.83 5.96 -2.34
CA GLU A 129 6.24 6.17 -2.67
C GLU A 129 7.09 5.04 -2.11
N VAL A 130 8.09 4.60 -2.87
CA VAL A 130 9.14 3.71 -2.38
C VAL A 130 10.35 4.56 -2.02
N VAL A 131 10.80 4.48 -0.78
CA VAL A 131 11.85 5.33 -0.21
C VAL A 131 13.00 4.45 0.27
N ASP A 132 14.22 4.75 -0.18
CA ASP A 132 15.44 4.17 0.36
C ASP A 132 15.70 4.74 1.76
N GLY A 133 15.57 3.88 2.79
CA GLY A 133 15.85 4.23 4.18
C GLY A 133 17.30 4.00 4.62
N GLY A 134 18.18 3.59 3.70
CA GLY A 134 19.60 3.39 3.98
C GLY A 134 20.30 4.68 4.38
N THR A 135 21.05 4.65 5.49
CA THR A 135 21.75 5.84 6.02
C THR A 135 23.21 5.97 5.53
N THR A 136 23.74 4.95 4.85
CA THR A 136 25.17 4.91 4.51
C THR A 136 25.46 5.54 3.15
N ARG A 137 25.91 6.80 3.15
CA ARG A 137 26.87 7.25 2.13
C ARG A 137 28.14 6.44 2.36
N ARG A 138 28.50 5.58 1.42
CA ARG A 138 29.86 5.04 1.40
C ARG A 138 30.79 6.20 0.98
N PRO A 139 31.94 6.43 1.65
CA PRO A 139 32.98 7.29 1.10
C PRO A 139 33.42 6.77 -0.28
#